data_AF-A0A133YYD0-F1
#
_entry.id   AF-A0A133YYD0-F1
#
_cell.length_a   1.000
_cell.length_b   1.000
_cell.length_c   1.000
_cell.angle_alpha   90.00
_cell.angle_beta   90.00
_cell.angle_gamma   90.00
#
_symmetry.space_group_name_H-M   'P 1'
#
loop_
_entity.id
_entity.type
_entity.pdbx_description
1 polymer ?
#
loop_
_entity_poly.entity_id
_entity_poly.type
_entity_poly.pdbx_seq_one_letter_code
_entity_poly.pdbx_strand_id
1 'polypeptide(L)'
;MRDSVSAARVRNEQSVAHKQPMSGANPYTKHLVITKERIAHVVADAIPALACSLPHDIVCALESAYQREQQENASSRAAFALDVLMKNAHVAADEARPLCQDTGSVWVCLEVGPNVCVQGDVFSLVNEEVARAYITHKLRCSLVRNALFDRTNTGNNTPAFCEMHACDAPGARVHIMLKGGGSDNASRIVMLPPSAGKQGIIDEILRCVHEKAANACPPLLVGIGVGATFDKVAHLAKMALMRPLDVPARDSETQAFEQELLDAINATGIGAAALGGKTTALGVRVETAPCHIAALPLAINMGCCAMRRASYEL
;
A
#
# COMPACT_ATOMS: atom_id res chain seq x y z
N MET A 1 -9.68 17.48 -67.34
CA MET A 1 -11.00 18.13 -67.27
C MET A 1 -11.58 17.73 -65.93
N ARG A 2 -11.41 18.52 -64.86
CA ARG A 2 -12.27 19.66 -64.43
C ARG A 2 -13.73 19.16 -64.33
N ASP A 3 -14.34 19.07 -63.14
CA ASP A 3 -14.76 20.19 -62.27
C ASP A 3 -15.04 19.72 -60.81
N SER A 4 -14.46 20.37 -59.78
CA SER A 4 -15.06 21.32 -58.80
C SER A 4 -15.83 20.65 -57.63
N VAL A 5 -15.26 20.47 -56.43
CA VAL A 5 -15.09 21.44 -55.32
C VAL A 5 -16.32 22.33 -55.05
N SER A 6 -17.04 22.02 -53.97
CA SER A 6 -17.92 22.97 -53.27
C SER A 6 -17.61 22.92 -51.77
N ALA A 7 -16.81 23.90 -51.34
CA ALA A 7 -16.51 24.20 -49.95
C ALA A 7 -17.65 25.06 -49.37
N ALA A 8 -18.28 24.58 -48.29
CA ALA A 8 -19.22 25.39 -47.52
C ALA A 8 -18.43 26.42 -46.70
N ARG A 9 -18.42 27.66 -47.19
CA ARG A 9 -18.01 28.85 -46.44
C ARG A 9 -19.11 29.20 -45.44
N VAL A 10 -18.75 29.38 -44.18
CA VAL A 10 -19.54 30.15 -43.22
C VAL A 10 -18.66 31.28 -42.69
N ARG A 11 -18.96 32.50 -43.10
CA ARG A 11 -18.55 33.76 -42.46
C ARG A 11 -19.75 34.70 -42.46
N ASN A 12 -20.16 35.13 -41.27
CA ASN A 12 -20.25 36.52 -40.82
C ASN A 12 -21.02 36.51 -39.48
N GLU A 13 -20.39 36.86 -38.38
CA GLU A 13 -20.07 38.21 -37.90
C GLU A 13 -21.25 38.91 -37.20
N GLN A 14 -20.95 39.31 -35.95
CA GLN A 14 -21.53 40.36 -35.12
C GLN A 14 -22.81 40.07 -34.32
N SER A 15 -22.64 39.92 -33.00
CA SER A 15 -23.00 41.03 -32.09
C SER A 15 -22.10 41.00 -30.85
N VAL A 16 -21.39 42.10 -30.62
CA VAL A 16 -20.59 42.36 -29.42
C VAL A 16 -21.52 43.06 -28.43
N ALA A 17 -22.02 42.31 -27.44
CA ALA A 17 -22.68 42.89 -26.29
C ALA A 17 -21.68 42.96 -25.14
N HIS A 18 -21.32 44.19 -24.75
CA HIS A 18 -20.58 44.48 -23.52
C HIS A 18 -21.28 43.86 -22.31
N LYS A 19 -20.69 42.80 -21.75
CA LYS A 19 -20.95 42.40 -20.36
C LYS A 19 -19.77 42.89 -19.52
N GLN A 20 -20.11 43.71 -18.53
CA GLN A 20 -19.22 44.20 -17.48
C GLN A 20 -18.47 43.03 -16.81
N PRO A 21 -17.23 43.24 -16.34
CA PRO A 21 -16.52 42.23 -15.57
C PRO A 21 -17.28 42.00 -14.25
N MET A 22 -17.88 40.82 -14.12
CA MET A 22 -18.38 40.33 -12.84
C MET A 22 -17.21 40.34 -11.86
N SER A 23 -17.46 40.95 -10.70
CA SER A 23 -16.56 41.16 -9.58
C SER A 23 -15.58 39.99 -9.37
N GLY A 24 -14.29 40.29 -9.44
CA GLY A 24 -13.20 39.35 -9.31
C GLY A 24 -13.20 38.61 -7.97
N ALA A 25 -13.42 37.30 -8.04
CA ALA A 25 -12.75 36.40 -7.12
C ALA A 25 -11.27 36.36 -7.52
N ASN A 26 -10.38 36.58 -6.56
CA ASN A 26 -8.94 36.49 -6.75
C ASN A 26 -8.58 35.08 -7.29
N PRO A 27 -7.97 34.94 -8.48
CA PRO A 27 -7.57 33.63 -9.02
C PRO A 27 -6.45 32.96 -8.21
N TYR A 28 -5.82 33.70 -7.28
CA TYR A 28 -4.86 33.18 -6.31
C TYR A 28 -5.56 32.84 -5.00
N THR A 29 -6.47 31.86 -5.04
CA THR A 29 -6.72 31.08 -3.83
C THR A 29 -5.36 30.48 -3.44
N LYS A 30 -4.93 30.56 -2.17
CA LYS A 30 -3.69 29.91 -1.72
C LYS A 30 -3.82 28.41 -1.95
N HIS A 31 -3.45 27.94 -3.13
CA HIS A 31 -3.36 26.52 -3.43
C HIS A 31 -2.23 25.95 -2.60
N LEU A 32 -2.50 24.87 -1.88
CA LEU A 32 -1.45 24.10 -1.23
C LEU A 32 -0.49 23.62 -2.32
N VAL A 33 0.78 24.06 -2.26
CA VAL A 33 1.81 23.62 -3.21
C VAL A 33 2.66 22.54 -2.53
N ILE A 34 2.65 21.35 -3.09
CA ILE A 34 3.50 20.24 -2.65
C ILE A 34 4.80 20.28 -3.45
N THR A 35 5.91 20.45 -2.74
CA THR A 35 7.26 20.53 -3.30
C THR A 35 8.08 19.28 -3.02
N LYS A 36 9.18 19.12 -3.75
CA LYS A 36 10.12 18.02 -3.54
C LYS A 36 10.78 18.02 -2.17
N GLU A 37 11.08 19.20 -1.61
CA GLU A 37 11.68 19.33 -0.28
C GLU A 37 10.71 18.81 0.78
N ARG A 38 9.41 19.05 0.59
CA ARG A 38 8.38 18.59 1.51
C ARG A 38 8.27 17.06 1.53
N ILE A 39 8.23 16.43 0.35
CA ILE A 39 8.19 14.95 0.28
C ILE A 39 9.50 14.34 0.78
N ALA A 40 10.64 14.91 0.40
CA ALA A 40 11.96 14.48 0.85
C ALA A 40 12.08 14.48 2.38
N HIS A 41 11.64 15.57 3.03
CA HIS A 41 11.64 15.68 4.49
C HIS A 41 10.80 14.59 5.15
N VAL A 42 9.57 14.37 4.67
CA VAL A 42 8.70 13.31 5.23
C VAL A 42 9.31 11.93 5.03
N VAL A 43 9.92 11.66 3.87
CA VAL A 43 10.61 10.39 3.62
C VAL A 43 11.81 10.19 4.54
N ALA A 44 12.64 11.23 4.72
CA ALA A 44 13.82 11.19 5.57
C ALA A 44 13.46 10.85 7.04
N ASP A 45 12.40 11.46 7.56
CA ASP A 45 11.92 11.24 8.92
C ASP A 45 11.24 9.87 9.08
N ALA A 46 10.48 9.43 8.06
CA ALA A 46 9.70 8.21 8.13
C ALA A 46 10.57 6.95 8.12
N ILE A 47 11.63 6.88 7.30
CA ILE A 47 12.43 5.65 7.12
C ILE A 47 12.98 5.08 8.44
N PRO A 48 13.71 5.83 9.29
CA PRO A 48 14.25 5.28 10.53
C PRO A 48 13.16 4.87 11.50
N ALA A 49 12.07 5.65 11.60
CA ALA A 49 10.94 5.32 12.46
C ALA A 49 10.25 4.02 12.01
N LEU A 50 9.94 3.90 10.72
CA LEU A 50 9.31 2.72 10.14
C LEU A 50 10.20 1.48 10.19
N ALA A 51 11.52 1.65 10.11
CA ALA A 51 12.44 0.52 10.21
C ALA A 51 12.45 -0.11 11.61
N CYS A 52 12.27 0.70 12.65
CA CYS A 52 12.47 0.31 14.06
C CYS A 52 11.17 0.15 14.85
N SER A 53 10.02 0.64 14.36
CA SER A 53 8.76 0.61 15.11
C SER A 53 7.60 0.09 14.25
N LEU A 54 6.76 -0.75 14.86
CA LEU A 54 5.51 -1.18 14.25
C LEU A 54 4.42 -0.12 14.49
N PRO A 55 3.48 0.06 13.55
CA PRO A 55 2.30 0.88 13.79
C PRO A 55 1.47 0.36 14.97
N HIS A 56 0.83 1.26 15.70
CA HIS A 56 0.11 0.95 16.94
C HIS A 56 -0.98 -0.12 16.74
N ASP A 57 -1.74 -0.04 15.64
CA ASP A 57 -2.79 -1.00 15.32
C ASP A 57 -2.25 -2.43 15.13
N ILE A 58 -1.01 -2.56 14.64
CA ILE A 58 -0.34 -3.86 14.49
C ILE A 58 0.11 -4.40 15.83
N VAL A 59 0.64 -3.54 16.71
CA VAL A 59 1.04 -3.93 18.08
C VAL A 59 -0.17 -4.43 18.86
N CYS A 60 -1.28 -3.69 18.85
CA CYS A 60 -2.51 -4.11 19.53
C CYS A 60 -3.08 -5.40 18.95
N ALA A 61 -3.00 -5.60 17.63
CA ALA A 61 -3.43 -6.84 17.00
C ALA A 61 -2.55 -8.04 17.37
N LEU A 62 -1.22 -7.85 17.47
CA LEU A 62 -0.28 -8.88 17.95
C LEU A 62 -0.57 -9.26 19.40
N GLU A 63 -0.77 -8.27 20.27
CA GLU A 63 -1.14 -8.50 21.67
C GLU A 63 -2.46 -9.28 21.79
N SER A 64 -3.48 -8.85 21.05
CA SER A 64 -4.78 -9.53 21.03
C SER A 64 -4.68 -10.96 20.50
N ALA A 65 -3.89 -11.20 19.46
CA ALA A 65 -3.62 -12.54 18.94
C ALA A 65 -2.89 -13.41 19.97
N TYR A 66 -1.87 -12.86 20.62
CA TYR A 66 -1.12 -13.58 21.66
C TYR A 66 -2.03 -14.00 22.82
N GLN A 67 -2.87 -13.09 23.32
CA GLN A 67 -3.80 -13.42 24.41
C GLN A 67 -4.78 -14.53 24.01
N ARG A 68 -5.30 -14.52 22.78
CA ARG A 68 -6.19 -15.59 22.30
C ARG A 68 -5.49 -16.94 22.22
N GLU A 69 -4.29 -17.00 21.64
CA GLU A 69 -3.51 -18.24 21.55
C GLU A 69 -3.11 -18.77 22.94
N GLN A 70 -2.73 -17.88 23.85
CA GLN A 70 -2.36 -18.23 25.23
C GLN A 70 -3.53 -18.79 26.03
N GLN A 71 -4.73 -18.19 25.91
CA GLN A 71 -5.93 -18.64 26.62
C GLN A 71 -6.34 -20.05 26.22
N GLU A 72 -6.13 -20.42 24.97
CA GLU A 72 -6.47 -21.75 24.47
C GLU A 72 -5.39 -22.78 24.75
N ASN A 73 -4.13 -22.43 24.49
CA ASN A 73 -3.00 -23.29 24.79
C ASN A 73 -1.74 -22.45 25.05
N ALA A 74 -1.45 -22.27 26.33
CA ALA A 74 -0.31 -21.51 26.82
C ALA A 74 1.07 -22.03 26.33
N SER A 75 1.12 -23.29 25.87
CA SER A 75 2.32 -23.94 25.35
C SER A 75 2.33 -24.04 23.82
N SER A 76 1.42 -23.34 23.13
CA SER A 76 1.36 -23.38 21.67
C SER A 76 2.57 -22.69 21.04
N ARG A 77 3.05 -23.24 19.92
CA ARG A 77 4.15 -22.64 19.14
C ARG A 77 3.75 -21.28 18.55
N ALA A 78 2.46 -21.07 18.25
CA ALA A 78 1.94 -19.78 17.81
C ALA A 78 2.05 -18.71 18.91
N ALA A 79 1.64 -19.03 20.15
CA ALA A 79 1.78 -18.10 21.26
C ALA A 79 3.27 -17.74 21.52
N PHE A 80 4.16 -18.72 21.47
CA PHE A 80 5.61 -18.48 21.56
C PHE A 80 6.11 -17.56 20.42
N ALA A 81 5.72 -17.83 19.17
CA ALA A 81 6.12 -17.00 18.04
C ALA A 81 5.62 -15.55 18.19
N LEU A 82 4.37 -15.35 18.61
CA LEU A 82 3.80 -14.02 18.85
C LEU A 82 4.53 -13.28 19.99
N ASP A 83 4.87 -13.97 21.08
CA ASP A 83 5.68 -13.40 22.18
C ASP A 83 7.06 -12.93 21.68
N VAL A 84 7.74 -13.75 20.88
CA VAL A 84 9.03 -13.37 20.26
C VAL A 84 8.87 -12.15 19.36
N LEU A 85 7.83 -12.09 18.54
CA LEU A 85 7.56 -10.94 17.67
C LEU A 85 7.32 -9.65 18.47
N MET A 86 6.54 -9.72 19.55
CA MET A 86 6.29 -8.56 20.42
C MET A 86 7.55 -8.11 21.16
N LYS A 87 8.36 -9.03 21.68
CA LYS A 87 9.67 -8.72 22.30
C LYS A 87 10.61 -8.08 21.29
N ASN A 88 10.68 -8.62 20.08
CA ASN A 88 11.47 -8.04 18.99
C ASN A 88 11.00 -6.61 18.65
N ALA A 89 9.69 -6.37 18.61
CA ALA A 89 9.15 -5.03 18.37
C ALA A 89 9.53 -4.03 19.46
N HIS A 90 9.50 -4.45 20.74
CA HIS A 90 9.95 -3.63 21.86
C HIS A 90 11.45 -3.31 21.77
N VAL A 91 12.29 -4.34 21.60
CA VAL A 91 13.75 -4.17 21.47
C VAL A 91 14.12 -3.29 20.28
N ALA A 92 13.43 -3.46 19.14
CA ALA A 92 13.65 -2.64 17.95
C ALA A 92 13.37 -1.16 18.20
N ALA A 93 12.28 -0.85 18.90
CA ALA A 93 11.91 0.51 19.25
C ALA A 93 12.87 1.12 20.29
N ASP A 94 13.18 0.38 21.35
CA ASP A 94 14.00 0.87 22.48
C ASP A 94 15.49 1.04 22.10
N GLU A 95 16.03 0.12 21.30
CA GLU A 95 17.44 0.13 20.90
C GLU A 95 17.70 0.81 19.54
N ALA A 96 16.66 1.36 18.91
CA ALA A 96 16.70 1.91 17.55
C ALA A 96 17.33 0.92 16.55
N ARG A 97 16.92 -0.35 16.61
CA ARG A 97 17.37 -1.43 15.73
C ARG A 97 16.27 -1.81 14.74
N PRO A 98 16.61 -2.18 13.49
CA PRO A 98 15.59 -2.55 12.52
C PRO A 98 14.84 -3.81 12.97
N LEU A 99 13.50 -3.79 12.85
CA LEU A 99 12.58 -4.88 13.19
C LEU A 99 12.93 -6.21 12.50
N CYS A 100 13.54 -6.14 11.32
CA CYS A 100 13.85 -7.27 10.47
C CYS A 100 15.17 -7.01 9.73
N GLN A 101 15.95 -8.07 9.50
CA GLN A 101 17.14 -8.03 8.67
C GLN A 101 16.85 -7.52 7.25
N ASP A 102 15.63 -7.78 6.74
CA ASP A 102 15.14 -7.19 5.52
C ASP A 102 14.46 -5.84 5.81
N THR A 103 15.22 -4.75 5.70
CA THR A 103 14.69 -3.39 5.87
C THR A 103 13.81 -2.91 4.71
N GLY A 104 13.63 -3.76 3.68
CA GLY A 104 12.65 -3.57 2.62
C GLY A 104 13.03 -2.54 1.56
N SER A 105 12.26 -2.53 0.47
CA SER A 105 12.26 -1.46 -0.52
C SER A 105 11.36 -0.31 -0.06
N VAL A 106 11.69 0.91 -0.46
CA VAL A 106 10.90 2.10 -0.11
C VAL A 106 9.84 2.32 -1.18
N TRP A 107 8.57 2.28 -0.79
CA TRP A 107 7.44 2.69 -1.61
C TRP A 107 6.87 3.99 -1.05
N VAL A 108 6.65 4.96 -1.94
CA VAL A 108 6.11 6.29 -1.62
C VAL A 108 4.92 6.55 -2.53
N CYS A 109 3.75 6.80 -1.97
CA CYS A 109 2.56 7.15 -2.75
C CYS A 109 1.99 8.48 -2.28
N LEU A 110 1.90 9.45 -3.19
CA LEU A 110 1.27 10.74 -2.95
C LEU A 110 -0.18 10.71 -3.45
N GLU A 111 -1.15 10.77 -2.54
CA GLU A 111 -2.54 11.07 -2.86
C GLU A 111 -2.76 12.58 -2.88
N VAL A 112 -3.37 13.08 -3.96
CA VAL A 112 -3.54 14.52 -4.21
C VAL A 112 -5.03 14.83 -4.36
N GLY A 113 -5.54 15.61 -3.42
CA GLY A 113 -6.91 16.07 -3.40
C GLY A 113 -7.19 17.24 -4.35
N PRO A 114 -8.48 17.63 -4.45
CA PRO A 114 -8.87 18.81 -5.23
C PRO A 114 -8.17 20.08 -4.73
N ASN A 115 -7.84 20.99 -5.65
CA ASN A 115 -7.23 22.30 -5.39
C ASN A 115 -5.81 22.28 -4.79
N VAL A 116 -5.12 21.14 -4.83
CA VAL A 116 -3.68 21.03 -4.52
C VAL A 116 -2.86 21.15 -5.80
N CYS A 117 -1.78 21.94 -5.75
CA CYS A 117 -0.79 22.03 -6.81
C CYS A 117 0.43 21.18 -6.46
N VAL A 118 0.93 20.39 -7.41
CA VAL A 118 2.13 19.55 -7.21
C VAL A 118 3.19 19.96 -8.21
N GLN A 119 4.43 20.15 -7.75
CA GLN A 119 5.56 20.41 -8.64
C GLN A 119 5.89 19.17 -9.48
N GLY A 120 6.21 19.35 -10.77
CA GLY A 120 6.46 18.23 -11.69
C GLY A 120 7.64 17.32 -11.29
N ASP A 121 8.57 17.83 -10.49
CA ASP A 121 9.74 17.13 -9.96
C ASP A 121 9.59 16.72 -8.48
N VAL A 122 8.35 16.60 -7.98
CA VAL A 122 8.03 16.36 -6.55
C VAL A 122 8.78 15.17 -5.90
N PHE A 123 9.21 14.17 -6.67
CA PHE A 123 9.95 13.02 -6.14
C PHE A 123 11.47 13.08 -6.38
N SER A 124 11.99 14.14 -6.99
CA SER A 124 13.38 14.21 -7.45
C SER A 124 14.44 14.09 -6.34
N LEU A 125 14.11 14.47 -5.11
CA LEU A 125 15.00 14.34 -3.95
C LEU A 125 14.80 13.04 -3.14
N VAL A 126 13.77 12.24 -3.44
CA VAL A 126 13.44 11.05 -2.63
C VAL A 126 14.56 10.02 -2.63
N ASN A 127 15.21 9.78 -3.78
CA ASN A 127 16.29 8.79 -3.85
C ASN A 127 17.53 9.21 -3.04
N GLU A 128 17.85 10.51 -3.00
CA GLU A 128 18.94 11.03 -2.18
C GLU A 128 18.65 10.80 -0.70
N GLU A 129 17.41 11.07 -0.27
CA GLU A 129 17.00 10.86 1.12
C GLU A 129 16.96 9.39 1.53
N VAL A 130 16.50 8.52 0.63
CA VAL A 130 16.51 7.07 0.86
C VAL A 130 17.93 6.56 0.99
N ALA A 131 18.83 6.96 0.08
CA ALA A 131 20.24 6.60 0.17
C ALA A 131 20.85 7.08 1.49
N ARG A 132 20.62 8.34 1.86
CA ARG A 132 21.12 8.93 3.10
C ARG A 132 20.60 8.17 4.33
N ALA A 133 19.29 7.97 4.43
CA ALA A 133 18.67 7.29 5.56
C ALA A 133 19.17 5.84 5.71
N TYR A 134 19.25 5.08 4.62
CA TYR A 134 19.69 3.68 4.69
C TYR A 134 21.16 3.56 5.12
N ILE A 135 22.03 4.45 4.66
CA ILE A 135 23.45 4.45 5.05
C ILE A 135 23.63 4.94 6.50
N THR A 136 23.03 6.07 6.85
CA THR A 136 23.16 6.68 8.19
C THR A 136 22.61 5.77 9.29
N HIS A 137 21.46 5.14 9.05
CA HIS A 137 20.82 4.26 10.02
C HIS A 137 21.25 2.79 9.88
N LYS A 138 22.27 2.50 9.06
CA LYS A 138 22.84 1.15 8.86
C LYS A 138 21.77 0.10 8.50
N LEU A 139 20.80 0.52 7.69
CA LEU A 139 19.76 -0.37 7.17
C LEU A 139 20.32 -1.22 6.03
N ARG A 140 19.70 -2.36 5.77
CA ARG A 140 20.16 -3.28 4.72
C ARG A 140 19.76 -2.75 3.34
N CYS A 141 20.76 -2.50 2.50
CA CYS A 141 20.55 -2.19 1.08
C CYS A 141 20.24 -3.48 0.31
N SER A 142 19.01 -3.59 -0.18
CA SER A 142 18.44 -4.82 -0.74
C SER A 142 18.03 -4.70 -2.21
N LEU A 143 18.28 -3.55 -2.85
CA LEU A 143 17.98 -3.35 -4.27
C LEU A 143 19.14 -3.71 -5.19
N VAL A 144 18.78 -4.18 -6.39
CA VAL A 144 19.69 -4.51 -7.49
C VAL A 144 19.52 -3.52 -8.63
N ARG A 145 20.59 -3.25 -9.38
CA ARG A 145 20.61 -2.25 -10.46
C ARG A 145 19.66 -2.59 -11.62
N ASN A 146 19.54 -3.88 -11.93
CA ASN A 146 18.67 -4.39 -12.96
C ASN A 146 18.13 -5.77 -12.55
N ALA A 147 16.83 -5.99 -12.74
CA ALA A 147 16.20 -7.24 -12.31
C ALA A 147 16.60 -8.46 -13.15
N LEU A 148 16.93 -8.25 -14.43
CA LEU A 148 17.17 -9.33 -15.41
C LEU A 148 18.66 -9.56 -15.72
N PHE A 149 19.45 -8.50 -15.85
CA PHE A 149 20.83 -8.56 -16.32
C PHE A 149 21.83 -8.26 -15.19
N ASP A 150 22.08 -6.97 -14.91
CA ASP A 150 22.99 -6.55 -13.84
C ASP A 150 22.30 -6.57 -12.48
N ARG A 151 22.37 -7.72 -11.81
CA ARG A 151 21.83 -7.90 -10.46
C ARG A 151 22.77 -7.40 -9.35
N THR A 152 23.77 -6.58 -9.66
CA THR A 152 24.65 -5.98 -8.64
C THR A 152 23.83 -5.12 -7.69
N ASN A 153 24.14 -5.19 -6.39
CA ASN A 153 23.48 -4.37 -5.38
C ASN A 153 23.72 -2.87 -5.65
N THR A 154 22.72 -2.03 -5.42
CA THR A 154 22.86 -0.57 -5.62
C THR A 154 23.72 0.09 -4.54
N GLY A 155 23.91 -0.57 -3.40
CA GLY A 155 24.74 -0.12 -2.28
C GLY A 155 24.09 0.94 -1.41
N ASN A 156 22.89 1.42 -1.77
CA ASN A 156 22.18 2.50 -1.07
C ASN A 156 20.65 2.30 -1.03
N ASN A 157 20.15 1.12 -1.42
CA ASN A 157 18.74 0.75 -1.49
C ASN A 157 17.85 1.58 -2.43
N THR A 158 18.44 2.37 -3.34
CA THR A 158 17.71 3.12 -4.36
C THR A 158 17.51 2.28 -5.63
N PRO A 159 16.52 2.61 -6.50
CA PRO A 159 15.53 3.68 -6.37
C PRO A 159 14.41 3.37 -5.38
N ALA A 160 13.79 4.40 -4.81
CA ALA A 160 12.46 4.29 -4.24
C ALA A 160 11.40 4.19 -5.33
N PHE A 161 10.34 3.45 -5.06
CA PHE A 161 9.21 3.29 -5.96
C PHE A 161 8.14 4.33 -5.63
N CYS A 162 8.17 5.43 -6.36
CA CYS A 162 7.30 6.59 -6.13
C CYS A 162 6.10 6.58 -7.09
N GLU A 163 4.91 6.85 -6.58
CA GLU A 163 3.69 7.02 -7.37
C GLU A 163 2.84 8.19 -6.86
N MET A 164 2.01 8.74 -7.75
CA MET A 164 1.09 9.82 -7.44
C MET A 164 -0.28 9.51 -8.01
N HIS A 165 -1.31 9.68 -7.19
CA HIS A 165 -2.70 9.42 -7.55
C HIS A 165 -3.56 10.61 -7.13
N ALA A 166 -4.53 10.96 -7.96
CA ALA A 166 -5.56 11.91 -7.56
C ALA A 166 -6.59 11.20 -6.68
N CYS A 167 -7.14 11.91 -5.69
CA CYS A 167 -8.23 11.42 -4.86
C CYS A 167 -9.27 12.53 -4.63
N ASP A 168 -10.45 12.15 -4.13
CA ASP A 168 -11.53 13.09 -3.83
C ASP A 168 -11.42 13.73 -2.44
N ALA A 169 -10.51 13.22 -1.59
CA ALA A 169 -10.29 13.76 -0.25
C ALA A 169 -9.60 15.14 -0.34
N PRO A 170 -9.93 16.11 0.52
CA PRO A 170 -9.24 17.39 0.54
C PRO A 170 -7.79 17.25 1.03
N GLY A 171 -6.91 18.13 0.56
CA GLY A 171 -5.50 18.15 0.96
C GLY A 171 -4.64 17.16 0.18
N ALA A 172 -3.44 16.86 0.69
CA ALA A 172 -2.58 15.84 0.12
C ALA A 172 -2.02 14.95 1.21
N ARG A 173 -1.83 13.67 0.89
CA ARG A 173 -1.36 12.67 1.83
C ARG A 173 -0.24 11.86 1.20
N VAL A 174 0.84 11.67 1.94
CA VAL A 174 1.93 10.78 1.52
C VAL A 174 1.90 9.50 2.34
N HIS A 175 1.84 8.38 1.64
CA HIS A 175 1.93 7.04 2.18
C HIS A 175 3.35 6.52 1.98
N ILE A 176 3.93 5.94 3.02
CA ILE A 176 5.26 5.35 2.98
C ILE A 176 5.18 3.93 3.52
N MET A 177 5.79 2.99 2.81
CA MET A 177 5.89 1.59 3.22
C MET A 177 7.30 1.06 2.97
N LEU A 178 7.88 0.40 3.97
CA LEU A 178 9.14 -0.35 3.83
C LEU A 178 8.83 -1.83 3.57
N LYS A 179 8.64 -2.18 2.30
CA LYS A 179 8.11 -3.49 1.92
C LYS A 179 9.22 -4.54 1.85
N GLY A 180 9.12 -5.57 2.68
CA GLY A 180 10.03 -6.71 2.65
C GLY A 180 9.84 -7.56 1.38
N GLY A 181 10.93 -8.07 0.82
CA GLY A 181 10.90 -8.84 -0.42
C GLY A 181 10.16 -10.17 -0.29
N GLY A 182 10.23 -10.82 0.88
CA GLY A 182 9.52 -12.09 1.13
C GLY A 182 8.00 -11.94 1.01
N SER A 183 7.43 -10.91 1.65
CA SER A 183 5.99 -10.65 1.59
C SER A 183 5.56 -10.12 0.21
N ASP A 184 6.43 -9.39 -0.50
CA ASP A 184 6.14 -8.98 -1.89
C ASP A 184 6.09 -10.18 -2.84
N ASN A 185 7.07 -11.08 -2.77
CA ASN A 185 7.08 -12.31 -3.56
C ASN A 185 5.91 -13.25 -3.22
N ALA A 186 5.39 -13.15 -1.99
CA ALA A 186 4.21 -13.87 -1.55
C ALA A 186 2.89 -13.32 -2.11
N SER A 187 2.90 -12.14 -2.73
CA SER A 187 1.72 -11.50 -3.31
C SER A 187 1.34 -12.12 -4.67
N ARG A 188 0.15 -11.81 -5.16
CA ARG A 188 -0.41 -12.36 -6.40
C ARG A 188 -1.35 -11.37 -7.09
N ILE A 189 -1.30 -11.33 -8.42
CA ILE A 189 -2.31 -10.69 -9.27
C ILE A 189 -2.86 -11.76 -10.19
N VAL A 190 -4.17 -11.78 -10.38
CA VAL A 190 -4.87 -12.77 -11.22
C VAL A 190 -6.14 -12.16 -11.80
N MET A 191 -6.41 -12.46 -13.07
CA MET A 191 -7.64 -12.06 -13.74
C MET A 191 -8.59 -13.24 -13.75
N LEU A 192 -9.62 -13.19 -12.90
CA LEU A 192 -10.63 -14.24 -12.84
C LEU A 192 -11.69 -14.01 -13.93
N PRO A 193 -12.35 -15.07 -14.42
CA PRO A 193 -13.56 -14.89 -15.20
C PRO A 193 -14.67 -14.34 -14.27
N PRO A 194 -15.56 -13.45 -14.75
CA PRO A 194 -16.67 -12.92 -13.94
C PRO A 194 -17.55 -14.02 -13.33
N SER A 195 -17.68 -15.17 -14.01
CA SER A 195 -18.42 -16.33 -13.52
C SER A 195 -17.86 -16.97 -12.24
N ALA A 196 -16.60 -16.66 -11.87
CA ALA A 196 -16.01 -17.09 -10.61
C ALA A 196 -16.70 -16.41 -9.41
N GLY A 197 -17.18 -15.18 -9.60
CA GLY A 197 -17.90 -14.41 -8.59
C GLY A 197 -17.14 -14.27 -7.27
N LYS A 198 -17.89 -14.06 -6.18
CA LYS A 198 -17.34 -13.92 -4.83
C LYS A 198 -16.60 -15.19 -4.37
N GLN A 199 -17.15 -16.38 -4.63
CA GLN A 199 -16.55 -17.63 -4.18
C GLN A 199 -15.17 -17.85 -4.82
N GLY A 200 -15.04 -17.60 -6.12
CA GLY A 200 -13.73 -17.75 -6.79
C GLY A 200 -12.67 -16.77 -6.29
N ILE A 201 -13.07 -15.59 -5.79
CA ILE A 201 -12.15 -14.67 -5.10
C ILE A 201 -11.66 -15.29 -3.79
N ILE A 202 -12.58 -15.81 -2.96
CA ILE A 202 -12.24 -16.47 -1.69
C ILE A 202 -11.30 -17.66 -1.94
N ASP A 203 -11.65 -18.53 -2.89
CA ASP A 203 -10.87 -19.71 -3.24
C ASP A 203 -9.45 -19.33 -3.68
N GLU A 204 -9.32 -18.27 -4.48
CA GLU A 204 -8.03 -17.77 -4.94
C GLU A 204 -7.18 -17.18 -3.81
N ILE A 205 -7.80 -16.46 -2.88
CA ILE A 205 -7.15 -15.93 -1.68
C ILE A 205 -6.63 -17.06 -0.81
N LEU A 206 -7.47 -18.04 -0.51
CA LEU A 206 -7.10 -19.20 0.31
C LEU A 206 -6.03 -20.04 -0.36
N ARG A 207 -6.11 -20.22 -1.68
CA ARG A 207 -5.05 -20.87 -2.47
C ARG A 207 -3.72 -20.12 -2.35
N CYS A 208 -3.73 -18.80 -2.50
CA CYS A 208 -2.54 -17.98 -2.37
C CYS A 208 -1.94 -18.06 -0.96
N VAL A 209 -2.78 -18.00 0.07
CA VAL A 209 -2.37 -18.16 1.47
C VAL A 209 -1.76 -19.54 1.69
N HIS A 210 -2.41 -20.60 1.25
CA HIS A 210 -1.91 -21.97 1.40
C HIS A 210 -0.53 -22.16 0.76
N GLU A 211 -0.35 -21.65 -0.46
CA GLU A 211 0.91 -21.80 -1.20
C GLU A 211 2.05 -20.91 -0.67
N LYS A 212 1.73 -19.72 -0.15
CA LYS A 212 2.74 -18.67 0.05
C LYS A 212 2.84 -18.10 1.45
N ALA A 213 1.87 -18.31 2.35
CA ALA A 213 1.85 -17.68 3.67
C ALA A 213 3.09 -18.01 4.51
N ALA A 214 3.54 -19.27 4.51
CA ALA A 214 4.73 -19.69 5.25
C ALA A 214 6.01 -18.95 4.81
N ASN A 215 6.06 -18.49 3.56
CA ASN A 215 7.19 -17.72 3.02
C ASN A 215 7.10 -16.21 3.30
N ALA A 216 6.03 -15.75 3.98
CA ALA A 216 5.73 -14.35 4.23
C ALA A 216 5.70 -14.00 5.73
N CYS A 217 6.32 -14.81 6.59
CA CYS A 217 6.46 -14.57 8.03
C CYS A 217 5.12 -14.20 8.71
N PRO A 218 4.16 -15.13 8.79
CA PRO A 218 2.89 -14.89 9.48
C PRO A 218 3.12 -14.60 10.98
N PRO A 219 2.21 -13.88 11.66
CA PRO A 219 0.86 -13.59 11.20
C PRO A 219 0.83 -12.47 10.16
N LEU A 220 0.02 -12.66 9.12
CA LEU A 220 -0.06 -11.78 7.96
C LEU A 220 -1.01 -10.60 8.18
N LEU A 221 -0.79 -9.52 7.46
CA LEU A 221 -1.84 -8.59 7.05
C LEU A 221 -2.11 -8.80 5.58
N VAL A 222 -3.37 -8.96 5.18
CA VAL A 222 -3.68 -9.26 3.77
C VAL A 222 -4.48 -8.11 3.18
N GLY A 223 -3.87 -7.39 2.24
CA GLY A 223 -4.54 -6.37 1.44
C GLY A 223 -5.10 -6.98 0.17
N ILE A 224 -6.38 -6.77 -0.10
CA ILE A 224 -7.10 -7.31 -1.24
C ILE A 224 -7.58 -6.15 -2.11
N GLY A 225 -7.26 -6.21 -3.40
CA GLY A 225 -7.80 -5.32 -4.41
C GLY A 225 -8.70 -6.12 -5.35
N VAL A 226 -9.94 -5.67 -5.56
CA VAL A 226 -10.88 -6.31 -6.51
C VAL A 226 -11.37 -5.29 -7.53
N GLY A 227 -11.29 -5.64 -8.82
CA GLY A 227 -11.73 -4.79 -9.92
C GLY A 227 -10.62 -3.91 -10.51
N ALA A 228 -10.98 -2.73 -11.04
CA ALA A 228 -10.08 -1.88 -11.84
C ALA A 228 -9.52 -2.59 -13.09
N THR A 229 -8.32 -2.21 -13.51
CA THR A 229 -7.55 -2.80 -14.61
C THR A 229 -6.36 -3.59 -14.07
N PHE A 230 -5.72 -4.38 -14.93
CA PHE A 230 -4.55 -5.21 -14.59
C PHE A 230 -3.45 -4.42 -13.84
N ASP A 231 -3.15 -3.21 -14.29
CA ASP A 231 -2.11 -2.35 -13.70
C ASP A 231 -2.56 -1.66 -12.40
N LYS A 232 -3.86 -1.38 -12.24
CA LYS A 232 -4.39 -0.62 -11.09
C LYS A 232 -4.83 -1.49 -9.92
N VAL A 233 -5.23 -2.74 -10.15
CA VAL A 233 -5.70 -3.63 -9.07
C VAL A 233 -4.63 -3.89 -8.02
N ALA A 234 -3.35 -3.92 -8.42
CA ALA A 234 -2.22 -4.07 -7.51
C ALA A 234 -2.09 -2.88 -6.54
N HIS A 235 -2.31 -1.66 -7.05
CA HIS A 235 -2.31 -0.45 -6.25
C HIS A 235 -3.45 -0.46 -5.23
N LEU A 236 -4.66 -0.90 -5.61
CA LEU A 236 -5.77 -1.07 -4.67
C LEU A 236 -5.40 -2.00 -3.51
N ALA A 237 -4.82 -3.16 -3.80
CA ALA A 237 -4.39 -4.10 -2.77
C ALA A 237 -3.27 -3.53 -1.87
N LYS A 238 -2.36 -2.73 -2.45
CA LYS A 238 -1.30 -2.02 -1.70
C LYS A 238 -1.89 -0.94 -0.79
N MET A 239 -2.88 -0.18 -1.27
CA MET A 239 -3.59 0.84 -0.49
C MET A 239 -4.47 0.23 0.59
N ALA A 240 -5.07 -0.94 0.35
CA ALA A 240 -5.79 -1.69 1.37
C ALA A 240 -4.91 -1.97 2.59
N LEU A 241 -3.64 -2.33 2.38
CA LEU A 241 -2.67 -2.50 3.46
C LEU A 241 -2.37 -1.20 4.22
N MET A 242 -2.64 -0.02 3.67
CA MET A 242 -2.42 1.26 4.34
C MET A 242 -3.51 1.60 5.36
N ARG A 243 -4.70 0.99 5.26
CA ARG A 243 -5.81 1.20 6.20
C ARG A 243 -5.52 0.51 7.55
N PRO A 244 -5.53 1.25 8.68
CA PRO A 244 -5.34 0.67 10.01
C PRO A 244 -6.32 -0.46 10.38
N LEU A 245 -5.88 -1.40 11.22
CA LEU A 245 -6.69 -2.54 11.67
C LEU A 245 -7.87 -2.16 12.57
N ASP A 246 -7.82 -1.00 13.20
CA ASP A 246 -8.88 -0.40 14.02
C ASP A 246 -9.86 0.48 13.22
N VAL A 247 -9.56 0.75 11.94
CA VAL A 247 -10.43 1.53 11.05
C VAL A 247 -11.28 0.59 10.17
N PRO A 248 -12.61 0.54 10.34
CA PRO A 248 -13.49 -0.33 9.56
C PRO A 248 -13.57 0.11 8.10
N ALA A 249 -14.12 -0.77 7.25
CA ALA A 249 -14.47 -0.39 5.88
C ALA A 249 -15.58 0.67 5.89
N ARG A 250 -15.73 1.42 4.78
CA ARG A 250 -16.73 2.48 4.67
C ARG A 250 -18.16 1.95 4.66
N ASP A 251 -18.34 0.73 4.16
CA ASP A 251 -19.63 0.06 4.05
C ASP A 251 -19.63 -1.29 4.79
N SER A 252 -20.82 -1.71 5.21
CA SER A 252 -21.01 -2.92 6.01
C SER A 252 -20.77 -4.21 5.22
N GLU A 253 -20.95 -4.20 3.90
CA GLU A 253 -20.77 -5.40 3.07
C GLU A 253 -19.29 -5.74 2.95
N THR A 254 -18.45 -4.75 2.67
CA THR A 254 -16.99 -4.88 2.66
C THR A 254 -16.47 -5.27 4.03
N GLN A 255 -16.98 -4.66 5.11
CA GLN A 255 -16.56 -5.01 6.47
C GLN A 255 -16.91 -6.47 6.82
N ALA A 256 -18.11 -6.94 6.47
CA ALA A 256 -18.49 -8.33 6.68
C ALA A 256 -17.60 -9.28 5.86
N PHE A 257 -17.25 -8.88 4.63
CA PHE A 257 -16.37 -9.68 3.77
C PHE A 257 -14.93 -9.74 4.28
N GLU A 258 -14.40 -8.66 4.85
CA GLU A 258 -13.09 -8.66 5.53
C GLU A 258 -13.05 -9.67 6.68
N GLN A 259 -14.10 -9.71 7.49
CA GLN A 259 -14.20 -10.66 8.59
C GLN A 259 -14.32 -12.10 8.09
N GLU A 260 -15.17 -12.35 7.09
CA GLU A 260 -15.32 -13.66 6.43
C GLU A 260 -13.98 -14.19 5.90
N LEU A 261 -13.20 -13.33 5.23
CA LEU A 261 -11.87 -13.69 4.73
C LEU A 261 -10.88 -13.93 5.86
N LEU A 262 -10.88 -13.11 6.90
CA LEU A 262 -10.00 -13.29 8.06
C LEU A 262 -10.26 -14.62 8.76
N ASP A 263 -11.53 -14.97 8.96
CA ASP A 263 -11.93 -16.22 9.58
C ASP A 263 -11.54 -17.41 8.71
N ALA A 264 -11.77 -17.34 7.40
CA ALA A 264 -11.38 -18.39 6.45
C ALA A 264 -9.85 -18.59 6.40
N ILE A 265 -9.07 -17.49 6.40
CA ILE A 265 -7.60 -17.55 6.42
C ILE A 265 -7.09 -18.15 7.74
N ASN A 266 -7.68 -17.77 8.87
CA ASN A 266 -7.27 -18.29 10.17
C ASN A 266 -7.69 -19.77 10.36
N ALA A 267 -8.80 -20.19 9.77
CA ALA A 267 -9.23 -21.58 9.74
C ALA A 267 -8.25 -22.52 9.01
N THR A 268 -7.33 -21.99 8.18
CA THR A 268 -6.27 -22.80 7.55
C THR A 268 -5.32 -23.44 8.57
N GLY A 269 -5.23 -22.90 9.78
CA GLY A 269 -4.41 -23.44 10.85
C GLY A 269 -2.90 -23.30 10.64
N ILE A 270 -2.45 -22.53 9.63
CA ILE A 270 -1.02 -22.29 9.36
C ILE A 270 -0.34 -21.65 10.58
N GLY A 271 -1.00 -20.67 11.20
CA GLY A 271 -0.58 -20.04 12.44
C GLY A 271 0.64 -19.12 12.31
N ALA A 272 0.98 -18.45 13.42
CA ALA A 272 2.14 -17.56 13.50
C ALA A 272 3.44 -18.32 13.23
N ALA A 273 4.35 -17.68 12.48
CA ALA A 273 5.58 -18.26 11.94
C ALA A 273 5.39 -19.60 11.17
N ALA A 274 4.16 -19.91 10.73
CA ALA A 274 3.78 -21.18 10.10
C ALA A 274 4.02 -22.42 10.98
N LEU A 275 3.93 -22.25 12.30
CA LEU A 275 4.16 -23.32 13.29
C LEU A 275 2.87 -24.03 13.75
N GLY A 276 1.75 -23.77 13.07
CA GLY A 276 0.41 -24.17 13.50
C GLY A 276 -0.16 -23.22 14.55
N GLY A 277 -1.48 -23.02 14.52
CA GLY A 277 -2.20 -22.14 15.44
C GLY A 277 -3.40 -21.47 14.77
N LYS A 278 -4.11 -20.63 15.51
CA LYS A 278 -5.31 -19.94 15.00
C LYS A 278 -5.01 -18.61 14.33
N THR A 279 -3.82 -18.05 14.52
CA THR A 279 -3.46 -16.73 14.01
C THR A 279 -2.54 -16.84 12.79
N THR A 280 -3.11 -17.18 11.64
CA THR A 280 -2.41 -17.08 10.34
C THR A 280 -2.33 -15.63 9.87
N ALA A 281 -3.37 -14.84 10.13
CA ALA A 281 -3.44 -13.41 9.81
C ALA A 281 -3.99 -12.60 11.00
N LEU A 282 -3.48 -11.37 11.14
CA LEU A 282 -3.95 -10.35 12.08
C LEU A 282 -5.17 -9.60 11.53
N GLY A 283 -5.27 -9.46 10.21
CA GLY A 283 -6.38 -8.75 9.59
C GLY A 283 -6.37 -8.83 8.07
N VAL A 284 -7.54 -8.59 7.49
CA VAL A 284 -7.75 -8.47 6.05
C VAL A 284 -8.34 -7.09 5.77
N ARG A 285 -7.86 -6.45 4.69
CA ARG A 285 -8.35 -5.17 4.21
C ARG A 285 -8.71 -5.28 2.74
N VAL A 286 -9.90 -4.87 2.37
CA VAL A 286 -10.41 -4.96 1.00
C VAL A 286 -10.65 -3.56 0.47
N GLU A 287 -10.16 -3.28 -0.73
CA GLU A 287 -10.51 -2.12 -1.54
C GLU A 287 -11.06 -2.62 -2.88
N THR A 288 -12.16 -2.01 -3.33
CA THR A 288 -12.84 -2.42 -4.57
C THR A 288 -12.98 -1.24 -5.53
N ALA A 289 -13.03 -1.55 -6.83
CA ALA A 289 -13.29 -0.57 -7.87
C ALA A 289 -14.10 -1.19 -9.01
N PRO A 290 -14.80 -0.38 -9.83
CA PRO A 290 -15.41 -0.88 -11.06
C PRO A 290 -14.38 -1.54 -11.99
N CYS A 291 -14.81 -2.55 -12.74
CA CYS A 291 -14.01 -3.19 -13.78
C CYS A 291 -14.87 -3.47 -15.02
N HIS A 292 -14.23 -3.84 -16.12
CA HIS A 292 -14.93 -4.24 -17.33
C HIS A 292 -15.78 -5.50 -17.05
N ILE A 293 -17.01 -5.56 -17.57
CA ILE A 293 -17.97 -6.65 -17.29
C ILE A 293 -17.45 -8.06 -17.62
N ALA A 294 -16.50 -8.16 -18.55
CA ALA A 294 -15.87 -9.42 -18.96
C ALA A 294 -14.63 -9.81 -18.11
N ALA A 295 -14.26 -9.04 -17.09
CA ALA A 295 -13.08 -9.28 -16.27
C ALA A 295 -13.41 -9.16 -14.78
N LEU A 296 -12.74 -9.98 -13.96
CA LEU A 296 -12.72 -9.84 -12.51
C LEU A 296 -11.25 -9.82 -12.01
N PRO A 297 -10.56 -8.68 -12.12
CA PRO A 297 -9.21 -8.55 -11.62
C PRO A 297 -9.17 -8.69 -10.09
N LEU A 298 -8.18 -9.41 -9.60
CA LEU A 298 -7.92 -9.63 -8.19
C LEU A 298 -6.42 -9.46 -7.91
N ALA A 299 -6.09 -8.71 -6.87
CA ALA A 299 -4.75 -8.63 -6.32
C ALA A 299 -4.77 -8.96 -4.82
N ILE A 300 -3.80 -9.76 -4.40
CA ILE A 300 -3.58 -10.21 -3.03
C ILE A 300 -2.20 -9.71 -2.64
N ASN A 301 -2.13 -8.69 -1.79
CA ASN A 301 -0.89 -8.12 -1.28
C ASN A 301 -0.63 -8.62 0.14
N MET A 302 0.40 -9.45 0.29
CA MET A 302 0.78 -9.99 1.60
C MET A 302 1.65 -8.98 2.34
N GLY A 303 1.24 -8.60 3.55
CA GLY A 303 2.06 -7.94 4.57
C GLY A 303 2.54 -8.97 5.59
N CYS A 304 3.84 -9.00 5.85
CA CYS A 304 4.42 -9.87 6.88
C CYS A 304 4.24 -9.28 8.28
N CYS A 305 4.67 -10.02 9.31
CA CYS A 305 4.72 -9.54 10.69
C CYS A 305 5.52 -8.23 10.88
N ALA A 306 6.44 -7.89 9.96
CA ALA A 306 7.13 -6.60 9.92
C ALA A 306 6.39 -5.60 9.00
N MET A 307 5.11 -5.33 9.31
CA MET A 307 4.29 -4.41 8.52
C MET A 307 4.64 -2.95 8.84
N ARG A 308 5.57 -2.39 8.06
CA ARG A 308 6.15 -1.06 8.26
C ARG A 308 5.51 -0.06 7.31
N ARG A 309 4.52 0.68 7.80
CA ARG A 309 3.81 1.70 7.02
C ARG A 309 3.44 2.92 7.86
N ALA A 310 3.33 4.07 7.21
CA ALA A 310 2.74 5.28 7.77
C ALA A 310 2.11 6.13 6.67
N SER A 311 1.17 6.98 7.07
CA SER A 311 0.56 8.00 6.21
C SER A 311 0.70 9.35 6.89
N TYR A 312 1.06 10.37 6.12
CA TYR A 312 1.29 11.73 6.62
C TYR A 312 0.48 12.73 5.80
N GLU A 313 -0.32 13.54 6.48
CA GLU A 313 -1.04 14.67 5.86
C GLU A 313 -0.08 15.83 5.58
N LEU A 314 -0.29 16.52 4.45
CA LEU A 314 0.47 17.68 3.97
C LEU A 314 -0.44 18.93 3.93
#